data_AF-A0A3G9D2D4-F1
#
_entry.id   AF-A0A3G9D2D4-F1
#
_cell.length_a   1.000
_cell.length_b   1.000
_cell.length_c   1.000
_cell.angle_alpha   90.00
_cell.angle_beta   90.00
_cell.angle_gamma   90.00
#
_symmetry.space_group_name_H-M   'P 1'
#
loop_
_entity.id
_entity.type
_entity.pdbx_description
1 polymer ?
#
loop_
_entity_poly.entity_id
_entity_poly.type
_entity_poly.pdbx_seq_one_letter_code
_entity_poly.pdbx_strand_id
1 'polypeptide(L)'
;MDPDLEHKILNFIKGRSHENGGYTLYEGIPDSKNTYYAIKSFQLLGREPWNLKKTLNWLEDIHKRGSFTAQGLFYRSSILKEYNRNYEIPEKFIERLKKTYRRSKLEITYYIDFVLRTHNIVLDEIADWIISQQNPDGGFGKYGSDIINTQYALEILKAHKRKPKKNIKDYIKDCESNGLWSFTPLSYPPYIETVYSGLRISQILNLNVNDKKILEFVLSLQNGDGGFKRSTYLGISELEYTYKALYIIKSLNGEINPHLKGGGG
;
A
#
# COMPACT_ATOMS: atom_id res chain seq x y z
N MET A 1 -4.46 19.51 7.10
CA MET A 1 -3.25 19.06 7.83
C MET A 1 -2.49 20.28 8.37
N ASP A 2 -1.81 20.17 9.51
CA ASP A 2 -0.93 21.22 10.06
C ASP A 2 0.23 21.56 9.09
N PRO A 3 0.45 22.83 8.72
CA PRO A 3 1.54 23.23 7.82
C PRO A 3 2.94 22.83 8.28
N ASP A 4 3.23 22.83 9.59
CA ASP A 4 4.55 22.44 10.10
C ASP A 4 4.80 20.94 9.88
N LEU A 5 3.78 20.12 10.15
CA LEU A 5 3.78 18.69 9.87
C LEU A 5 4.02 18.42 8.37
N GLU A 6 3.30 19.13 7.49
CA GLU A 6 3.46 19.01 6.04
C GLU A 6 4.90 19.33 5.60
N HIS A 7 5.46 20.43 6.11
CA HIS A 7 6.81 20.86 5.77
C HIS A 7 7.86 19.83 6.20
N LYS A 8 7.74 19.27 7.40
CA LYS A 8 8.63 18.22 7.91
C LYS A 8 8.58 16.95 7.05
N ILE A 9 7.38 16.51 6.67
CA ILE A 9 7.20 15.34 5.79
C ILE A 9 7.85 15.59 4.42
N LEU A 10 7.62 16.77 3.83
CA LEU A 10 8.23 17.13 2.55
C LEU A 10 9.75 17.12 2.60
N ASN A 11 10.34 17.68 3.66
CA ASN A 11 11.79 17.68 3.86
C ASN A 11 12.35 16.26 4.02
N PHE A 12 11.67 15.41 4.80
CA PHE A 12 12.05 14.00 4.94
C PHE A 12 12.10 13.29 3.58
N ILE A 13 11.00 13.36 2.82
CA ILE A 13 10.92 12.69 1.51
C ILE A 13 12.00 13.29 0.57
N LYS A 14 12.28 14.60 0.67
CA LYS A 14 13.33 15.28 -0.08
C LYS A 14 14.73 14.79 0.22
N GLY A 15 15.04 14.54 1.49
CA GLY A 15 16.29 13.91 1.88
C GLY A 15 16.51 12.52 1.27
N ARG A 16 15.45 11.85 0.79
CA ARG A 16 15.54 10.49 0.22
C ARG A 16 15.68 10.45 -1.31
N SER A 17 15.61 11.57 -2.03
CA SER A 17 15.83 11.51 -3.49
C SER A 17 17.27 11.27 -3.85
N HIS A 18 17.45 10.54 -4.94
CA HIS A 18 18.71 10.42 -5.63
C HIS A 18 18.83 11.42 -6.80
N GLU A 19 20.03 11.96 -7.04
CA GLU A 19 20.30 12.99 -8.05
C GLU A 19 19.98 12.56 -9.49
N ASN A 20 20.11 11.26 -9.76
CA ASN A 20 19.85 10.62 -11.06
C ASN A 20 18.44 10.02 -11.16
N GLY A 21 17.56 10.33 -10.21
CA GLY A 21 16.19 9.83 -10.14
C GLY A 21 16.03 8.65 -9.18
N GLY A 22 14.80 8.45 -8.72
CA GLY A 22 14.46 7.45 -7.72
C GLY A 22 14.70 7.93 -6.28
N TYR A 23 14.32 7.07 -5.33
CA TYR A 23 14.41 7.32 -3.89
C TYR A 23 15.01 6.13 -3.16
N THR A 24 15.73 6.41 -2.08
CA THR A 24 16.43 5.43 -1.24
C THR A 24 15.73 5.25 0.11
N LEU A 25 16.06 4.15 0.80
CA LEU A 25 15.69 3.99 2.21
C LEU A 25 16.50 4.93 3.12
N TYR A 26 17.81 5.02 2.86
CA TYR A 26 18.75 5.87 3.60
C TYR A 26 19.59 6.73 2.65
N GLU A 27 20.62 6.10 2.08
CA GLU A 27 21.59 6.65 1.13
C GLU A 27 21.95 5.54 0.13
N GLY A 28 22.57 5.92 -1.00
CA GLY A 28 23.04 4.96 -2.00
C GLY A 28 22.04 4.69 -3.12
N ILE A 29 21.87 3.41 -3.49
CA ILE A 29 21.17 3.02 -4.71
C ILE A 29 19.64 3.15 -4.51
N PRO A 30 18.93 3.91 -5.35
CA PRO A 30 17.48 4.01 -5.27
C PRO A 30 16.81 2.68 -5.64
N ASP A 31 15.61 2.45 -5.12
CA ASP A 31 14.82 1.23 -5.41
C ASP A 31 13.35 1.55 -5.72
N SER A 32 12.67 0.59 -6.35
CA SER A 32 11.29 0.79 -6.82
C SER A 32 10.28 0.97 -5.68
N LYS A 33 10.50 0.33 -4.52
CA LYS A 33 9.58 0.39 -3.36
C LYS A 33 9.61 1.78 -2.76
N ASN A 34 10.80 2.29 -2.44
CA ASN A 34 10.97 3.61 -1.85
C ASN A 34 10.56 4.70 -2.85
N THR A 35 10.89 4.54 -4.13
CA THR A 35 10.44 5.46 -5.19
C THR A 35 8.91 5.51 -5.29
N TYR A 36 8.24 4.36 -5.24
CA TYR A 36 6.78 4.30 -5.25
C TYR A 36 6.19 5.09 -4.08
N TYR A 37 6.62 4.80 -2.85
CA TYR A 37 6.05 5.46 -1.67
C TYR A 37 6.37 6.95 -1.59
N ALA A 38 7.53 7.39 -2.08
CA ALA A 38 7.84 8.81 -2.21
C ALA A 38 6.89 9.52 -3.17
N ILE A 39 6.71 8.99 -4.39
CA ILE A 39 5.81 9.58 -5.39
C ILE A 39 4.36 9.58 -4.89
N LYS A 40 3.89 8.47 -4.31
CA LYS A 40 2.54 8.41 -3.72
C LYS A 40 2.35 9.41 -2.59
N SER A 41 3.40 9.66 -1.79
CA SER A 41 3.35 10.69 -0.75
C SER A 41 3.25 12.11 -1.34
N PHE A 42 4.01 12.43 -2.40
CA PHE A 42 3.85 13.72 -3.11
C PHE A 42 2.43 13.92 -3.64
N GLN A 43 1.84 12.88 -4.23
CA GLN A 43 0.47 12.93 -4.72
C GLN A 43 -0.54 13.21 -3.61
N LEU A 44 -0.41 12.55 -2.46
CA LEU A 44 -1.26 12.81 -1.29
C LEU A 44 -1.10 14.22 -0.71
N LEU A 45 0.07 14.84 -0.90
CA LEU A 45 0.33 16.23 -0.53
C LEU A 45 -0.11 17.23 -1.61
N GLY A 46 -0.58 16.77 -2.77
CA GLY A 46 -0.88 17.64 -3.90
C GLY A 46 0.37 18.42 -4.35
N ARG A 47 1.53 17.76 -4.37
CA ARG A 47 2.81 18.32 -4.79
C ARG A 47 3.42 17.48 -5.90
N GLU A 48 4.24 18.12 -6.73
CA GLU A 48 5.04 17.42 -7.73
C GLU A 48 6.42 17.05 -7.15
N PRO A 49 6.95 15.84 -7.39
CA PRO A 49 8.32 15.51 -7.01
C PRO A 49 9.35 16.40 -7.73
N TRP A 50 10.32 16.98 -7.03
CA TRP A 50 11.31 17.91 -7.62
C TRP A 50 12.14 17.32 -8.75
N ASN A 51 12.42 16.01 -8.73
CA ASN A 51 13.20 15.31 -9.75
C ASN A 51 12.31 14.39 -10.61
N LEU A 52 11.01 14.66 -10.71
CA LEU A 52 10.03 13.76 -11.33
C LEU A 52 10.49 13.25 -12.70
N LYS A 53 10.91 14.13 -13.62
CA LYS A 53 11.36 13.72 -14.96
C LYS A 53 12.51 12.71 -14.91
N LYS A 54 13.53 12.96 -14.08
CA LYS A 54 14.67 12.04 -13.90
C LYS A 54 14.20 10.72 -13.27
N THR A 55 13.34 10.79 -12.26
CA THR A 55 12.77 9.62 -11.59
C THR A 55 11.94 8.75 -12.54
N LEU A 56 11.12 9.35 -13.41
CA LEU A 56 10.37 8.60 -14.42
C LEU A 56 11.28 7.95 -15.45
N ASN A 57 12.30 8.66 -15.93
CA ASN A 57 13.29 8.08 -16.86
C ASN A 57 14.04 6.91 -16.20
N TRP A 58 14.43 7.06 -14.94
CA TRP A 58 15.06 6.00 -14.16
C TRP A 58 14.11 4.80 -13.97
N LEU A 59 12.83 5.03 -13.65
CA LEU A 59 11.82 3.97 -13.54
C LEU A 59 11.64 3.19 -14.85
N GLU A 60 11.53 3.88 -15.99
CA GLU A 60 11.44 3.23 -17.32
C GLU A 60 12.67 2.37 -17.60
N ASP A 61 13.84 2.87 -17.25
CA ASP A 61 15.10 2.16 -17.46
C ASP A 61 15.19 0.87 -16.64
N ILE A 62 14.93 0.95 -15.34
CA ILE A 62 14.92 -0.25 -14.48
C ILE A 62 13.73 -1.16 -14.78
N HIS A 63 12.65 -0.65 -15.37
CA HIS A 63 11.53 -1.48 -15.80
C HIS A 63 11.93 -2.35 -17.00
N LYS A 64 12.67 -1.77 -17.95
CA LYS A 64 13.22 -2.50 -19.12
C LYS A 64 14.26 -3.54 -18.73
N ARG A 65 15.18 -3.21 -17.81
CA ARG A 65 16.35 -4.06 -17.48
C ARG A 65 16.20 -4.92 -16.23
N GLY A 66 15.31 -4.54 -15.32
CA GLY A 66 15.26 -5.08 -13.96
C GLY A 66 14.62 -6.46 -13.84
N SER A 67 14.64 -7.00 -12.62
CA SER A 67 13.96 -8.25 -12.33
C SER A 67 12.44 -8.10 -12.44
N PHE A 68 11.76 -9.14 -12.92
CA PHE A 68 10.31 -9.16 -13.11
C PHE A 68 9.62 -9.89 -11.94
N THR A 69 10.01 -9.55 -10.71
CA THR A 69 9.27 -9.98 -9.52
C THR A 69 7.95 -9.22 -9.44
N ALA A 70 6.88 -9.86 -8.95
CA ALA A 70 5.55 -9.24 -8.91
C ALA A 70 5.55 -7.91 -8.13
N GLN A 71 6.24 -7.86 -6.99
CA GLN A 71 6.37 -6.65 -6.18
C GLN A 71 7.07 -5.50 -6.93
N GLY A 72 8.21 -5.76 -7.56
CA GLY A 72 8.92 -4.73 -8.32
C GLY A 72 8.12 -4.25 -9.53
N LEU A 73 7.41 -5.17 -10.21
CA LEU A 73 6.51 -4.81 -11.31
C LEU A 73 5.33 -3.98 -10.86
N PHE A 74 4.74 -4.31 -9.71
CA PHE A 74 3.67 -3.51 -9.12
C PHE A 74 4.10 -2.07 -8.91
N TYR A 75 5.22 -1.84 -8.22
CA TYR A 75 5.70 -0.48 -7.93
C TYR A 75 6.00 0.32 -9.20
N ARG A 76 6.72 -0.28 -10.16
CA ARG A 76 7.09 0.40 -11.42
C ARG A 76 5.88 0.65 -12.32
N SER A 77 5.07 -0.39 -12.57
CA SER A 77 3.91 -0.28 -13.47
C SER A 77 2.86 0.67 -12.93
N SER A 78 2.68 0.73 -11.59
CA SER A 78 1.73 1.66 -10.96
C SER A 78 2.07 3.11 -11.27
N ILE A 79 3.33 3.51 -11.07
CA ILE A 79 3.76 4.89 -11.36
C ILE A 79 3.83 5.14 -12.86
N LEU A 80 4.45 4.26 -13.63
CA LEU A 80 4.62 4.47 -15.07
C LEU A 80 3.28 4.56 -15.81
N LYS A 81 2.28 3.73 -15.45
CA LYS A 81 0.92 3.85 -16.00
C LYS A 81 0.31 5.21 -15.66
N GLU A 82 0.38 5.65 -14.42
CA GLU A 82 -0.23 6.90 -13.97
C GLU A 82 0.34 8.14 -14.68
N TYR A 83 1.64 8.12 -15.02
CA TYR A 83 2.31 9.20 -15.74
C TYR A 83 2.35 8.97 -17.27
N ASN A 84 1.55 8.05 -17.81
CA ASN A 84 1.47 7.72 -19.24
C ASN A 84 2.86 7.42 -19.86
N ARG A 85 3.70 6.70 -19.13
CA ARG A 85 5.03 6.25 -19.55
C ARG A 85 4.98 4.83 -20.10
N ASN A 86 6.06 4.35 -20.73
CA ASN A 86 6.10 2.96 -21.18
C ASN A 86 6.33 2.03 -19.98
N TYR A 87 5.41 1.10 -19.77
CA TYR A 87 5.48 0.06 -18.73
C TYR A 87 5.24 -1.35 -19.28
N GLU A 88 5.46 -1.58 -20.57
CA GLU A 88 5.29 -2.90 -21.18
C GLU A 88 6.09 -3.98 -20.45
N ILE A 89 5.46 -5.14 -20.29
CA ILE A 89 6.07 -6.32 -19.69
C ILE A 89 6.16 -7.40 -20.76
N PRO A 90 7.33 -8.05 -20.95
CA PRO A 90 7.43 -9.15 -21.90
C PRO A 90 6.42 -10.26 -21.62
N GLU A 91 5.77 -10.77 -22.67
CA GLU A 91 4.66 -11.74 -22.58
C GLU A 91 4.99 -12.96 -21.71
N LYS A 92 6.22 -13.49 -21.81
CA LYS A 92 6.69 -14.61 -20.97
C LYS A 92 6.52 -14.36 -19.45
N PHE A 93 6.64 -13.11 -19.00
CA PHE A 93 6.45 -12.76 -17.61
C PHE A 93 4.97 -12.64 -17.27
N ILE A 94 4.14 -12.07 -18.15
CA ILE A 94 2.68 -12.07 -18.02
C ILE A 94 2.16 -13.51 -17.85
N GLU A 95 2.60 -14.42 -18.72
CA GLU A 95 2.24 -15.85 -18.65
C GLU A 95 2.70 -16.52 -17.35
N ARG A 96 3.87 -16.11 -16.83
CA ARG A 96 4.34 -16.57 -15.52
C ARG A 96 3.41 -16.07 -14.41
N LEU A 97 3.05 -14.79 -14.40
CA LEU A 97 2.17 -14.19 -13.38
C LEU A 97 0.81 -14.92 -13.32
N LYS A 98 0.20 -15.19 -14.49
CA LYS A 98 -1.06 -15.95 -14.63
C LYS A 98 -1.00 -17.33 -13.97
N LYS A 99 0.18 -17.95 -13.87
CA LYS A 99 0.37 -19.31 -13.34
C LYS A 99 0.81 -19.37 -11.87
N THR A 100 1.44 -18.31 -11.35
CA THR A 100 2.09 -18.35 -10.03
C THR A 100 1.23 -17.90 -8.85
N TYR A 101 0.10 -17.25 -9.08
CA TYR A 101 -0.67 -16.62 -8.00
C TYR A 101 -1.15 -17.62 -6.93
N ARG A 102 -1.59 -18.83 -7.31
CA ARG A 102 -2.08 -19.85 -6.36
C ARG A 102 -1.03 -20.36 -5.36
N ARG A 103 0.26 -20.21 -5.68
CA ARG A 103 1.38 -20.65 -4.84
C ARG A 103 1.97 -19.50 -4.01
N SER A 104 1.49 -18.29 -4.24
CA SER A 104 2.05 -17.05 -3.69
C SER A 104 1.37 -16.68 -2.38
N LYS A 105 2.05 -15.86 -1.56
CA LYS A 105 1.40 -15.19 -0.41
C LYS A 105 0.34 -14.20 -0.94
N LEU A 106 -0.68 -13.89 -0.15
CA LEU A 106 -1.77 -12.98 -0.54
C LEU A 106 -1.27 -11.60 -1.00
N GLU A 107 -0.28 -11.03 -0.31
CA GLU A 107 0.39 -9.79 -0.75
C GLU A 107 0.96 -9.90 -2.17
N ILE A 108 1.68 -10.99 -2.46
CA ILE A 108 2.25 -11.21 -3.79
C ILE A 108 1.14 -11.42 -4.82
N THR A 109 0.06 -12.11 -4.45
CA THR A 109 -1.11 -12.26 -5.32
C THR A 109 -1.80 -10.92 -5.60
N TYR A 110 -1.86 -10.01 -4.62
CA TYR A 110 -2.34 -8.64 -4.83
C TYR A 110 -1.48 -7.89 -5.86
N TYR A 111 -0.15 -7.99 -5.74
CA TYR A 111 0.76 -7.38 -6.73
C TYR A 111 0.57 -8.00 -8.12
N ILE A 112 0.43 -9.32 -8.22
CA ILE A 112 0.15 -10.02 -9.49
C ILE A 112 -1.15 -9.51 -10.10
N ASP A 113 -2.24 -9.52 -9.33
CA ASP A 113 -3.56 -9.09 -9.76
C ASP A 113 -3.54 -7.65 -10.29
N PHE A 114 -2.92 -6.73 -9.54
CA PHE A 114 -2.78 -5.35 -9.95
C PHE A 114 -2.03 -5.23 -11.27
N VAL A 115 -0.87 -5.88 -11.40
CA VAL A 115 -0.06 -5.82 -12.63
C VAL A 115 -0.82 -6.38 -13.83
N LEU A 116 -1.54 -7.50 -13.68
CA LEU A 116 -2.35 -8.05 -14.77
C LEU A 116 -3.44 -7.06 -15.18
N ARG A 117 -4.18 -6.49 -14.22
CA ARG A 117 -5.23 -5.52 -14.51
C ARG A 117 -4.70 -4.23 -15.13
N THR A 118 -3.52 -3.74 -14.75
CA THR A 118 -2.92 -2.56 -15.41
C THR A 118 -2.53 -2.81 -16.86
N HIS A 119 -2.41 -4.08 -17.26
CA HIS A 119 -2.21 -4.54 -18.63
C HIS A 119 -3.50 -5.04 -19.29
N ASN A 120 -4.67 -4.64 -18.75
CA ASN A 120 -5.99 -5.01 -19.28
C ASN A 120 -6.26 -6.52 -19.30
N ILE A 121 -5.61 -7.27 -18.40
CA ILE A 121 -5.83 -8.70 -18.22
C ILE A 121 -6.57 -8.89 -16.89
N VAL A 122 -7.85 -9.26 -16.98
CA VAL A 122 -8.65 -9.63 -15.81
C VAL A 122 -8.71 -11.15 -15.71
N LEU A 123 -8.32 -11.69 -14.56
CA LEU A 123 -8.28 -13.13 -14.31
C LEU A 123 -9.17 -13.44 -13.10
N ASP A 124 -10.46 -13.70 -13.35
CA ASP A 124 -11.48 -13.90 -12.31
C ASP A 124 -11.15 -15.07 -11.36
N GLU A 125 -10.37 -16.03 -11.84
CA GLU A 125 -9.89 -17.16 -11.05
C GLU A 125 -8.96 -16.74 -9.90
N ILE A 126 -8.40 -15.52 -9.95
CA ILE A 126 -7.70 -14.93 -8.80
C ILE A 126 -8.73 -14.65 -7.70
N ALA A 127 -9.83 -13.97 -8.01
CA ALA A 127 -10.86 -13.65 -7.02
C ALA A 127 -11.49 -14.92 -6.44
N ASP A 128 -11.76 -15.93 -7.26
CA ASP A 128 -12.27 -17.23 -6.79
C ASP A 128 -11.28 -17.93 -5.86
N TRP A 129 -9.98 -17.88 -6.19
CA TRP A 129 -8.95 -18.40 -5.31
C TRP A 129 -8.89 -17.61 -4.00
N ILE A 130 -8.91 -16.27 -4.02
CA ILE A 130 -8.94 -15.43 -2.82
C ILE A 130 -10.11 -15.81 -1.92
N ILE A 131 -11.32 -15.93 -2.48
CA ILE A 131 -12.51 -16.36 -1.75
C ILE A 131 -12.31 -17.72 -1.06
N SER A 132 -11.57 -18.64 -1.69
CA SER A 132 -11.24 -19.94 -1.09
C SER A 132 -10.24 -19.86 0.08
N GLN A 133 -9.50 -18.75 0.21
CA GLN A 133 -8.52 -18.53 1.29
C GLN A 133 -9.14 -17.87 2.53
N GLN A 134 -10.46 -17.67 2.58
CA GLN A 134 -11.14 -17.11 3.74
C GLN A 134 -11.26 -18.16 4.85
N ASN A 135 -10.84 -17.80 6.06
CA ASN A 135 -10.85 -18.67 7.22
C ASN A 135 -12.22 -18.65 7.95
N PRO A 136 -12.47 -19.60 8.88
CA PRO A 136 -13.74 -19.66 9.62
C PRO A 136 -14.09 -18.39 10.40
N ASP A 137 -13.08 -17.67 10.91
CA ASP A 137 -13.22 -16.40 11.63
C ASP A 137 -13.63 -15.22 10.73
N GLY A 138 -13.63 -15.41 9.41
CA GLY A 138 -13.97 -14.38 8.44
C GLY A 138 -12.77 -13.62 7.87
N GLY A 139 -11.60 -13.69 8.50
CA GLY A 139 -10.37 -13.10 7.96
C GLY A 139 -9.75 -13.94 6.84
N PHE A 140 -8.62 -13.46 6.30
CA PHE A 140 -7.87 -14.15 5.24
C PHE A 140 -6.42 -14.38 5.65
N GLY A 141 -5.88 -15.53 5.24
CA GLY A 141 -4.47 -15.87 5.41
C GLY A 141 -4.24 -17.37 5.34
N LYS A 142 -3.06 -17.78 4.86
CA LYS A 142 -2.75 -19.19 4.54
C LYS A 142 -2.67 -20.11 5.77
N TYR A 143 -2.16 -19.58 6.89
CA TYR A 143 -1.91 -20.34 8.12
C TYR A 143 -2.72 -19.80 9.31
N GLY A 144 -3.77 -19.04 9.02
CA GLY A 144 -4.50 -18.22 9.98
C GLY A 144 -4.70 -16.82 9.42
N SER A 145 -5.73 -16.14 9.91
CA SER A 145 -6.09 -14.80 9.46
C SER A 145 -5.18 -13.75 10.09
N ASP A 146 -4.75 -12.78 9.29
CA ASP A 146 -4.19 -11.51 9.77
C ASP A 146 -4.83 -10.32 9.05
N ILE A 147 -4.79 -9.15 9.69
CA ILE A 147 -5.46 -7.96 9.17
C ILE A 147 -4.88 -7.46 7.84
N ILE A 148 -3.58 -7.66 7.60
CA ILE A 148 -2.91 -7.19 6.37
C ILE A 148 -3.33 -8.07 5.18
N ASN A 149 -3.26 -9.39 5.35
CA ASN A 149 -3.74 -10.33 4.33
C ASN A 149 -5.24 -10.17 4.07
N THR A 150 -6.03 -9.86 5.10
CA THR A 150 -7.46 -9.52 4.97
C THR A 150 -7.67 -8.25 4.14
N GLN A 151 -6.86 -7.21 4.33
CA GLN A 151 -6.89 -6.00 3.52
C GLN A 151 -6.55 -6.30 2.04
N TYR A 152 -5.46 -7.03 1.78
CA TYR A 152 -5.11 -7.42 0.40
C TYR A 152 -6.21 -8.23 -0.29
N ALA A 153 -6.78 -9.21 0.41
CA ALA A 153 -7.90 -10.00 -0.12
C ALA A 153 -9.09 -9.12 -0.48
N LEU A 154 -9.50 -8.21 0.41
CA LEU A 154 -10.62 -7.31 0.16
C LEU A 154 -10.39 -6.35 -1.00
N GLU A 155 -9.16 -5.85 -1.20
CA GLU A 155 -8.86 -4.99 -2.34
C GLU A 155 -8.97 -5.74 -3.67
N ILE A 156 -8.48 -6.99 -3.74
CA ILE A 156 -8.66 -7.84 -4.92
C ILE A 156 -10.15 -8.06 -5.17
N LEU A 157 -10.91 -8.47 -4.15
CA LEU A 157 -12.35 -8.73 -4.29
C LEU A 157 -13.11 -7.48 -4.74
N LYS A 158 -12.79 -6.31 -4.19
CA LYS A 158 -13.37 -5.03 -4.61
C LYS A 158 -13.07 -4.73 -6.08
N ALA A 159 -11.82 -4.92 -6.52
CA ALA A 159 -11.41 -4.69 -7.91
C ALA A 159 -12.15 -5.61 -8.90
N HIS A 160 -12.44 -6.84 -8.48
CA HIS A 160 -13.19 -7.84 -9.25
C HIS A 160 -14.71 -7.77 -9.03
N LYS A 161 -15.21 -6.80 -8.25
CA LYS A 161 -16.63 -6.68 -7.88
C LYS A 161 -17.21 -7.96 -7.23
N ARG A 162 -16.37 -8.71 -6.52
CA ARG A 162 -16.73 -9.92 -5.77
C ARG A 162 -16.87 -9.60 -4.28
N LYS A 163 -17.53 -10.49 -3.55
CA LYS A 163 -17.71 -10.40 -2.10
C LYS A 163 -17.06 -11.60 -1.40
N PRO A 164 -16.59 -11.42 -0.15
CA PRO A 164 -16.16 -12.54 0.68
C PRO A 164 -17.33 -13.50 0.95
N LYS A 165 -17.02 -14.77 1.25
CA LYS A 165 -18.02 -15.79 1.64
C LYS A 165 -18.58 -15.56 3.04
N LYS A 166 -17.73 -15.12 3.96
CA LYS A 166 -18.06 -14.86 5.37
C LYS A 166 -17.98 -13.38 5.68
N ASN A 167 -18.72 -12.96 6.70
CA ASN A 167 -18.63 -11.61 7.23
C ASN A 167 -17.23 -11.35 7.79
N ILE A 168 -16.63 -10.21 7.44
CA ILE A 168 -15.30 -9.81 7.90
C ILE A 168 -15.39 -8.93 9.15
N LYS A 169 -16.55 -8.31 9.41
CA LYS A 169 -16.71 -7.28 10.47
C LYS A 169 -16.33 -7.79 11.86
N ASP A 170 -16.71 -9.03 12.18
CA ASP A 170 -16.42 -9.60 13.50
C ASP A 170 -14.91 -9.81 13.67
N TYR A 171 -14.25 -10.36 12.65
CA TYR A 171 -12.79 -10.49 12.63
C TYR A 171 -12.05 -9.16 12.82
N ILE A 172 -12.49 -8.07 12.15
CA ILE A 172 -11.82 -6.77 12.33
C ILE A 172 -11.97 -6.25 13.75
N LYS A 173 -13.15 -6.47 14.34
CA LYS A 173 -13.47 -6.04 15.70
C LYS A 173 -12.63 -6.81 16.71
N ASP A 174 -12.42 -8.10 16.48
CA ASP A 174 -11.55 -8.92 17.32
C ASP A 174 -10.08 -8.51 17.23
N CYS A 175 -9.63 -8.00 16.08
CA CYS A 175 -8.29 -7.43 15.92
C CYS A 175 -8.14 -6.01 16.50
N GLU A 176 -9.25 -5.36 16.83
CA GLU A 176 -9.28 -3.98 17.32
C GLU A 176 -9.19 -3.94 18.85
N SER A 177 -8.29 -3.09 19.36
CA SER A 177 -8.19 -2.76 20.77
C SER A 177 -8.01 -1.25 20.92
N ASN A 178 -8.94 -0.61 21.63
CA ASN A 178 -8.94 0.82 21.91
C ASN A 178 -8.85 1.71 20.65
N GLY A 179 -9.58 1.36 19.60
CA GLY A 179 -9.62 2.09 18.33
C GLY A 179 -8.45 1.83 17.38
N LEU A 180 -7.55 0.90 17.71
CA LEU A 180 -6.38 0.54 16.89
C LEU A 180 -6.37 -0.95 16.58
N TRP A 181 -5.79 -1.32 15.44
CA TRP A 181 -5.75 -2.72 15.03
C TRP A 181 -4.37 -3.35 15.17
N SER A 182 -4.34 -4.58 15.65
CA SER A 182 -3.18 -5.46 15.68
C SER A 182 -3.19 -6.47 14.52
N PHE A 183 -2.10 -7.24 14.37
CA PHE A 183 -1.99 -8.27 13.32
C PHE A 183 -3.09 -9.32 13.39
N THR A 184 -3.36 -9.82 14.59
CA THR A 184 -4.37 -10.84 14.91
C THR A 184 -5.05 -10.45 16.23
N PRO A 185 -6.19 -11.07 16.61
CA PRO A 185 -6.87 -10.79 17.87
C PRO A 185 -6.03 -11.00 19.13
N LEU A 186 -4.99 -11.84 19.04
CA LEU A 186 -4.08 -12.16 20.15
C LEU A 186 -2.79 -11.33 20.11
N SER A 187 -2.59 -10.51 19.08
CA SER A 187 -1.35 -9.76 18.90
C SER A 187 -1.44 -8.39 19.56
N TYR A 188 -0.34 -7.97 20.17
CA TYR A 188 -0.11 -6.61 20.66
C TYR A 188 1.40 -6.37 20.65
N PRO A 189 1.90 -5.15 20.35
CA PRO A 189 1.21 -3.87 20.09
C PRO A 189 0.72 -3.70 18.64
N PRO A 190 -0.14 -2.70 18.35
CA PRO A 190 -0.44 -2.27 16.98
C PRO A 190 0.77 -1.62 16.29
N TYR A 191 0.84 -1.73 14.97
CA TYR A 191 1.85 -1.11 14.12
C TYR A 191 1.18 -0.23 13.05
N ILE A 192 1.95 0.67 12.43
CA ILE A 192 1.39 1.55 11.41
C ILE A 192 0.76 0.78 10.24
N GLU A 193 1.32 -0.37 9.86
CA GLU A 193 0.78 -1.19 8.77
C GLU A 193 -0.54 -1.87 9.15
N THR A 194 -0.70 -2.28 10.41
CA THR A 194 -1.94 -2.90 10.88
C THR A 194 -3.05 -1.87 11.04
N VAL A 195 -2.72 -0.67 11.54
CA VAL A 195 -3.66 0.46 11.61
C VAL A 195 -4.06 0.95 10.22
N TYR A 196 -3.11 1.06 9.29
CA TYR A 196 -3.41 1.34 7.88
C TYR A 196 -4.37 0.30 7.30
N SER A 197 -4.09 -1.00 7.52
CA SER A 197 -4.91 -2.09 7.00
C SER A 197 -6.33 -2.06 7.60
N GLY A 198 -6.46 -1.85 8.91
CA GLY A 198 -7.75 -1.73 9.59
C GLY A 198 -8.58 -0.55 9.07
N LEU A 199 -7.96 0.63 8.87
CA LEU A 199 -8.64 1.77 8.26
C LEU A 199 -9.09 1.46 6.82
N ARG A 200 -8.24 0.83 6.00
CA ARG A 200 -8.57 0.46 4.62
C ARG A 200 -9.73 -0.52 4.55
N ILE A 201 -9.74 -1.54 5.41
CA ILE A 201 -10.86 -2.49 5.49
C ILE A 201 -12.14 -1.77 5.91
N SER A 202 -12.07 -0.90 6.93
CA SER A 202 -13.20 -0.09 7.38
C SER A 202 -13.76 0.80 6.26
N GLN A 203 -12.90 1.42 5.44
CA GLN A 203 -13.30 2.19 4.26
C GLN A 203 -13.99 1.31 3.20
N ILE A 204 -13.50 0.09 2.94
CA ILE A 204 -14.13 -0.83 1.97
C ILE A 204 -15.50 -1.30 2.47
N LEU A 205 -15.64 -1.53 3.77
CA LEU A 205 -16.85 -2.05 4.42
C LEU A 205 -17.81 -0.95 4.91
N ASN A 206 -17.47 0.32 4.71
CA ASN A 206 -18.19 1.51 5.22
C ASN A 206 -18.46 1.40 6.73
N LEU A 207 -17.40 1.20 7.53
CA LEU A 207 -17.47 1.10 8.98
C LEU A 207 -16.99 2.39 9.65
N ASN A 208 -17.59 2.70 10.79
CA ASN A 208 -17.15 3.80 11.64
C ASN A 208 -15.85 3.41 12.35
N VAL A 209 -14.96 4.39 12.52
CA VAL A 209 -13.67 4.22 13.21
C VAL A 209 -13.47 5.31 14.25
N ASN A 210 -12.53 5.12 15.16
CA ASN A 210 -12.18 6.12 16.16
C ASN A 210 -11.07 7.04 15.65
N ASP A 211 -11.46 8.06 14.87
CA ASP A 211 -10.54 8.99 14.22
C ASP A 211 -9.51 9.58 15.18
N LYS A 212 -9.98 9.99 16.38
CA LYS A 212 -9.13 10.59 17.41
C LYS A 212 -8.02 9.63 17.86
N LYS A 213 -8.36 8.38 18.20
CA LYS A 213 -7.37 7.40 18.66
C LYS A 213 -6.38 7.03 17.57
N ILE A 214 -6.85 6.91 16.33
CA ILE A 214 -5.99 6.61 15.19
C ILE A 214 -5.01 7.76 14.93
N LEU A 215 -5.49 9.02 14.93
CA LEU A 215 -4.64 10.19 14.74
C LEU A 215 -3.62 10.36 15.88
N GLU A 216 -4.04 10.20 17.14
CA GLU A 216 -3.14 10.22 18.30
C GLU A 216 -1.99 9.20 18.14
N PHE A 217 -2.32 7.96 17.75
CA PHE A 217 -1.33 6.93 17.50
C PHE A 217 -0.40 7.30 16.34
N VAL A 218 -0.94 7.65 15.18
CA VAL A 218 -0.13 7.92 13.98
C VAL A 218 0.80 9.10 14.21
N LEU A 219 0.32 10.18 14.81
CA LEU A 219 1.15 11.36 15.09
C LEU A 219 2.26 11.06 16.09
N SER A 220 2.05 10.13 17.04
CA SER A 220 3.10 9.68 17.97
C SER A 220 4.25 8.91 17.28
N LEU A 221 4.06 8.48 16.03
CA LEU A 221 5.06 7.77 15.24
C LEU A 221 5.96 8.71 14.41
N GLN A 222 5.73 10.02 14.43
CA GLN A 222 6.61 10.93 13.70
C GLN A 222 7.95 11.10 14.44
N ASN A 223 9.05 10.96 13.70
CA ASN A 223 10.39 11.25 14.20
C ASN A 223 10.76 12.73 13.96
N GLY A 224 11.82 13.19 14.63
CA GLY A 224 12.31 14.57 14.48
C GLY A 224 12.79 14.94 13.08
N ASP A 225 13.11 13.96 12.23
CA ASP A 225 13.49 14.17 10.82
C ASP A 225 12.27 14.39 9.89
N GLY A 226 11.06 14.28 10.43
CA GLY A 226 9.80 14.49 9.73
C GLY A 226 9.15 13.23 9.16
N GLY A 227 9.88 12.12 9.04
CA GLY A 227 9.34 10.84 8.62
C GLY A 227 8.70 10.05 9.76
N PHE A 228 8.10 8.90 9.43
CA PHE A 228 7.39 8.07 10.41
C PHE A 228 8.08 6.73 10.62
N LYS A 229 8.14 6.30 11.88
CA LYS A 229 8.58 4.95 12.28
C LYS A 229 7.41 3.96 12.33
N ARG A 230 7.74 2.68 12.41
CA ARG A 230 6.77 1.59 12.43
C ARG A 230 5.94 1.49 13.72
N SER A 231 6.55 1.81 14.86
CA SER A 231 6.01 1.55 16.21
C SER A 231 6.42 2.62 17.22
N THR A 232 5.74 2.68 18.36
CA THR A 232 5.98 3.69 19.41
C THR A 232 7.33 3.54 20.12
N TYR A 233 7.87 2.32 20.22
CA TYR A 233 9.08 2.02 20.99
C TYR A 233 10.34 2.60 20.36
N LEU A 234 10.81 1.99 19.28
CA LEU A 234 12.01 2.38 18.54
C LEU A 234 11.76 2.17 17.06
N GLY A 235 12.43 2.95 16.23
CA GLY A 235 12.38 2.78 14.79
C GLY A 235 12.88 4.01 14.05
N ILE A 236 13.43 3.74 12.88
CA ILE A 236 13.85 4.75 11.92
C ILE A 236 12.68 5.15 11.03
N SER A 237 12.78 6.34 10.44
CA SER A 237 11.81 6.83 9.46
C SER A 237 11.96 6.11 8.12
N GLU A 238 10.86 5.56 7.60
CA GLU A 238 10.81 4.94 6.26
C GLU A 238 9.75 5.59 5.38
N LEU A 239 9.96 5.57 4.06
CA LEU A 239 9.00 6.12 3.09
C LEU A 239 7.68 5.36 3.08
N GLU A 240 7.70 4.04 3.28
CA GLU A 240 6.47 3.23 3.39
C GLU A 240 5.60 3.67 4.58
N TYR A 241 6.21 3.78 5.76
CA TYR A 241 5.50 4.18 6.97
C TYR A 241 5.04 5.63 6.88
N THR A 242 5.88 6.51 6.31
CA THR A 242 5.51 7.91 6.05
C THR A 242 4.32 8.03 5.13
N TYR A 243 4.29 7.25 4.04
CA TYR A 243 3.13 7.18 3.14
C TYR A 243 1.88 6.69 3.87
N LYS A 244 1.98 5.61 4.65
CA LYS A 244 0.84 5.05 5.40
C LYS A 244 0.30 6.04 6.44
N ALA A 245 1.19 6.72 7.17
CA ALA A 245 0.83 7.77 8.12
C ALA A 245 0.07 8.90 7.42
N LEU A 246 0.65 9.39 6.33
CA LEU A 246 0.07 10.48 5.55
C LEU A 246 -1.30 10.10 4.98
N TYR A 247 -1.45 8.89 4.44
CA TYR A 247 -2.73 8.40 3.95
C TYR A 247 -3.78 8.39 5.06
N ILE A 248 -3.43 7.90 6.25
CA ILE A 248 -4.35 7.85 7.40
C ILE A 248 -4.77 9.28 7.79
N ILE A 249 -3.81 10.18 8.00
CA ILE A 249 -4.07 11.57 8.40
C ILE A 249 -4.99 12.26 7.38
N LYS A 250 -4.65 12.17 6.10
CA LYS A 250 -5.43 12.79 5.02
C LYS A 250 -6.81 12.17 4.87
N SER A 251 -6.95 10.84 5.04
CA SER A 251 -8.25 10.16 5.01
C SER A 251 -9.18 10.64 6.12
N LEU A 252 -8.68 10.72 7.35
CA LEU A 252 -9.49 11.09 8.51
C LEU A 252 -9.83 12.60 8.54
N ASN A 253 -9.01 13.43 7.90
CA ASN A 253 -9.36 14.84 7.68
C ASN A 253 -10.36 15.07 6.53
N GLY A 254 -10.84 14.01 5.87
CA GLY A 254 -11.73 14.12 4.70
C GLY A 254 -11.03 14.64 3.43
N GLU A 255 -9.70 14.69 3.41
CA GLU A 255 -8.90 15.18 2.28
C GLU A 255 -8.69 14.10 1.20
N ILE A 256 -8.94 12.82 1.55
CA ILE A 256 -9.01 11.71 0.59
C ILE A 256 -10.45 11.25 0.53
N ASN A 257 -11.07 11.33 -0.64
CA ASN A 257 -12.35 10.69 -0.88
C ASN A 257 -12.10 9.25 -1.40
N PRO A 258 -12.32 8.19 -0.60
CA PRO A 258 -12.15 6.80 -1.05
C PRO A 258 -13.14 6.39 -2.16
N HIS A 259 -14.10 7.26 -2.50
CA HIS A 259 -15.08 7.09 -3.57
C HIS A 259 -14.78 7.91 -4.84
N LEU A 260 -13.66 8.65 -4.92
CA LEU A 260 -13.26 9.35 -6.14
C LEU A 260 -11.96 8.77 -6.74
N LYS A 261 -12.12 8.27 -7.97
CA LYS A 261 -11.13 7.77 -8.94
C LYS A 261 -10.53 6.39 -8.69
N GLY A 262 -11.35 5.37 -8.94
CA GLY A 262 -10.92 4.42 -9.97
C GLY A 262 -10.98 5.14 -11.31
N GLY A 263 -9.84 5.59 -11.85
CA GLY A 263 -9.74 5.75 -13.31
C GLY A 263 -9.93 4.35 -13.90
N GLY A 264 -10.94 4.05 -14.71
CA GLY A 264 -11.47 4.93 -15.75
C GLY A 264 -10.36 5.13 -16.77
N GLY A 265 -9.97 4.04 -17.43
CA GLY A 265 -8.78 3.89 -18.26
C GLY A 265 -8.25 2.46 -18.21
#